data_AF-A0A1K1LB72-F1
#
_entry.id   AF-A0A1K1LB72-F1
#
_cell.length_a   1.000
_cell.length_b   1.000
_cell.length_c   1.000
_cell.angle_alpha   90.00
_cell.angle_beta   90.00
_cell.angle_gamma   90.00
#
_symmetry.space_group_name_H-M   'P 1'
#
loop_
_entity.id
_entity.type
_entity.pdbx_description
1 polymer ?
#
loop_
_entity_poly.entity_id
_entity_poly.type
_entity_poly.pdbx_seq_one_letter_code
_entity_poly.pdbx_strand_id
1 'polypeptide(L)'
;MANLKETAQWEDGIYRIELTDPVVGGEDGIDNIQAKQLGNRTLYLKKKLEGMEGTVDGYAPDMQEALFAGLKLGLDLGALAMKEHEQTRLTRFQELRATVKNRGVKSGVTLSKSSTATRNISCSDGVVFMNGREYPVANQTNTASVASNTTEKSGVVIIYMFQTEAGIIDVAATTLNGPMPDGAIELARATVPAGNTEENDPYLESVTITDSARREPGWPNIQKAPATVSVALNRTLPDADYQVMPEILSCAGGGHQAGEARVRDKLKNGFKLTVNGTADDVDVRLLVAHPAI
;
A
#
# COMPACT_ATOMS: atom_id res chain seq x y z
N MET A 1 -20.05 77.47 12.07
CA MET A 1 -19.87 77.35 10.62
C MET A 1 -21.07 76.60 10.08
N ALA A 2 -21.66 77.05 8.97
CA ALA A 2 -22.81 76.39 8.34
C ALA A 2 -22.31 75.42 7.26
N ASN A 3 -22.90 74.23 7.17
CA ASN A 3 -22.61 73.23 6.15
C ASN A 3 -23.68 73.29 5.05
N LEU A 4 -23.33 72.87 3.83
CA LEU A 4 -24.33 72.65 2.78
C LEU A 4 -25.19 71.42 3.14
N LYS A 5 -26.50 71.53 2.94
CA LYS A 5 -27.43 70.43 3.16
C LYS A 5 -27.45 69.52 1.94
N GLU A 6 -26.94 68.31 2.11
CA GLU A 6 -26.94 67.26 1.09
C GLU A 6 -28.25 66.47 1.10
N THR A 7 -28.76 66.13 -0.08
CA THR A 7 -29.89 65.22 -0.29
C THR A 7 -29.43 64.10 -1.21
N ALA A 8 -29.80 62.85 -0.91
CA ALA A 8 -29.41 61.69 -1.71
C ALA A 8 -30.19 61.63 -3.04
N GLN A 9 -29.81 62.49 -3.97
CA GLN A 9 -30.40 62.65 -5.29
C GLN A 9 -29.30 62.68 -6.34
N TRP A 10 -29.54 62.03 -7.47
CA TRP A 10 -28.68 62.17 -8.65
C TRP A 10 -29.10 63.42 -9.43
N GLU A 11 -28.33 64.49 -9.30
CA GLU A 11 -28.52 65.71 -10.09
C GLU A 11 -28.22 65.42 -11.57
N ASP A 12 -29.00 65.94 -12.52
CA ASP A 12 -28.80 65.66 -13.96
C ASP A 12 -27.50 66.28 -14.51
N GLY A 13 -27.09 67.43 -13.95
CA GLY A 13 -25.87 68.14 -14.32
C GLY A 13 -25.18 68.76 -13.12
N ILE A 14 -23.89 69.07 -13.27
CA ILE A 14 -23.18 69.97 -12.36
C ILE A 14 -23.12 71.33 -13.07
N TYR A 15 -23.67 72.35 -12.43
CA TYR A 15 -23.65 73.71 -12.94
C TYR A 15 -22.20 74.14 -13.21
N ARG A 16 -21.97 74.92 -14.27
CA ARG A 16 -20.67 75.54 -14.53
C ARG A 16 -20.82 77.02 -14.20
N ILE A 17 -20.05 77.52 -13.23
CA ILE A 17 -19.98 78.95 -12.96
C ILE A 17 -19.48 79.65 -14.22
N GLU A 18 -20.23 80.66 -14.65
CA GLU A 18 -19.93 81.48 -15.81
C GLU A 18 -19.19 82.76 -15.37
N LEU A 19 -18.46 83.39 -16.29
CA LEU A 19 -17.69 84.61 -16.00
C LEU A 19 -18.57 85.81 -15.60
N THR A 20 -19.87 85.74 -15.91
CA THR A 20 -20.87 86.76 -15.60
C THR A 20 -21.59 86.51 -14.27
N ASP A 21 -21.33 85.39 -13.62
CA ASP A 21 -22.03 85.02 -12.40
C ASP A 21 -21.54 85.83 -11.19
N PRO A 22 -22.45 86.33 -10.34
CA PRO A 22 -22.05 87.05 -9.14
C PRO A 22 -21.50 86.08 -8.09
N VAL A 23 -20.41 86.47 -7.43
CA VAL A 23 -19.80 85.73 -6.31
C VAL A 23 -20.70 85.85 -5.08
N VAL A 24 -21.60 84.88 -4.90
CA VAL A 24 -22.61 84.86 -3.83
C VAL A 24 -22.56 83.52 -3.11
N GLY A 25 -22.18 83.56 -1.84
CA GLY A 25 -22.27 82.42 -0.92
C GLY A 25 -23.64 82.29 -0.22
N GLY A 26 -23.73 81.42 0.78
CA GLY A 26 -24.99 81.10 1.47
C GLY A 26 -25.63 79.79 0.96
N GLU A 27 -26.72 79.36 1.60
CA GLU A 27 -27.36 78.04 1.32
C GLU A 27 -27.82 77.86 -0.13
N ASP A 28 -28.24 78.96 -0.76
CA ASP A 28 -28.69 79.05 -2.15
C ASP A 28 -27.82 80.01 -2.99
N GLY A 29 -26.61 80.31 -2.52
CA GLY A 29 -25.64 81.11 -3.25
C GLY A 29 -25.14 80.39 -4.50
N ILE A 30 -24.98 81.12 -5.62
CA ILE A 30 -24.55 80.58 -6.91
C ILE A 30 -23.21 79.82 -6.81
N ASP A 31 -22.28 80.31 -5.98
CA ASP A 31 -20.97 79.70 -5.80
C ASP A 31 -21.06 78.29 -5.17
N ASN A 32 -22.12 78.04 -4.39
CA ASN A 32 -22.31 76.79 -3.65
C ASN A 32 -23.13 75.76 -4.42
N ILE A 33 -23.75 76.11 -5.55
CA ILE A 33 -24.59 75.20 -6.34
C ILE A 33 -23.79 73.97 -6.79
N GLN A 34 -22.58 74.19 -7.32
CA GLN A 34 -21.73 73.09 -7.81
C GLN A 34 -21.36 72.12 -6.68
N ALA A 35 -20.98 72.66 -5.52
CA ALA A 35 -20.60 71.87 -4.35
C ALA A 35 -21.81 71.09 -3.78
N LYS A 36 -22.99 71.71 -3.75
CA LYS A 36 -24.25 71.07 -3.31
C LYS A 36 -24.65 69.93 -4.26
N GLN A 37 -24.57 70.16 -5.57
CA GLN A 37 -24.88 69.13 -6.58
C GLN A 37 -23.92 67.95 -6.52
N LEU A 38 -22.62 68.22 -6.34
CA LEU A 38 -21.62 67.18 -6.16
C LEU A 38 -21.82 66.43 -4.83
N GLY A 39 -22.12 67.14 -3.74
CA GLY A 39 -22.46 66.55 -2.45
C GLY A 39 -23.68 65.63 -2.53
N ASN A 40 -24.74 66.05 -3.22
CA ASN A 40 -25.95 65.24 -3.44
C ASN A 40 -25.67 63.94 -4.20
N ARG A 41 -24.93 64.03 -5.32
CA ARG A 41 -24.49 62.85 -6.10
C ARG A 41 -23.62 61.92 -5.26
N THR A 42 -22.70 62.48 -4.47
CA THR A 42 -21.79 61.69 -3.60
C THR A 42 -22.58 60.97 -2.52
N LEU A 43 -23.54 61.63 -1.86
CA LEU A 43 -24.40 61.01 -0.85
C LEU A 43 -25.32 59.94 -1.46
N TYR A 44 -25.85 60.16 -2.67
CA TYR A 44 -26.62 59.17 -3.41
C TYR A 44 -25.78 57.91 -3.71
N LEU A 45 -24.55 58.08 -4.23
CA LEU A 45 -23.64 56.97 -4.50
C LEU A 45 -23.24 56.24 -3.21
N LYS A 46 -22.96 56.98 -2.13
CA LYS A 46 -22.65 56.40 -0.83
C LYS A 46 -23.79 55.51 -0.32
N LYS A 47 -25.04 55.99 -0.38
CA LYS A 47 -26.21 55.17 0.01
C LYS A 47 -26.39 53.93 -0.87
N LYS A 48 -26.11 54.03 -2.18
CA LYS A 48 -26.13 52.88 -3.08
C LYS A 48 -25.05 51.87 -2.73
N LEU A 49 -23.84 52.35 -2.41
CA LEU A 49 -22.71 51.51 -2.01
C LEU A 49 -22.95 50.83 -0.65
N GLU A 50 -23.42 51.58 0.36
CA GLU A 50 -23.80 51.04 1.67
C GLU A 50 -24.95 50.02 1.55
N GLY A 51 -25.85 50.19 0.57
CA GLY A 51 -26.88 49.19 0.23
C GLY A 51 -26.35 47.95 -0.48
N MET A 52 -25.16 48.02 -1.10
CA MET A 52 -24.48 46.89 -1.75
C MET A 52 -23.57 46.11 -0.77
N GLU A 53 -23.41 46.58 0.46
CA GLU A 53 -22.56 45.98 1.50
C GLU A 53 -23.24 44.79 2.23
N GLY A 54 -24.25 44.18 1.61
CA GLY A 54 -25.04 43.09 2.16
C GLY A 54 -24.73 41.73 1.53
N THR A 55 -25.07 40.68 2.28
CA THR A 55 -25.10 39.25 1.92
C THR A 55 -25.57 38.96 0.49
N VAL A 56 -25.35 37.73 -0.01
CA VAL A 56 -25.66 37.29 -1.39
C VAL A 56 -27.01 37.82 -1.92
N ASP A 57 -28.02 37.98 -1.05
CA ASP A 57 -29.34 38.58 -1.32
C ASP A 57 -29.34 40.02 -1.90
N GLY A 58 -28.27 40.79 -1.74
CA GLY A 58 -28.14 42.17 -2.24
C GLY A 58 -27.72 42.27 -3.72
N TYR A 59 -27.29 41.17 -4.33
CA TYR A 59 -26.95 41.11 -5.75
C TYR A 59 -28.20 40.89 -6.61
N ALA A 60 -28.15 41.34 -7.87
CA ALA A 60 -29.19 41.00 -8.84
C ALA A 60 -29.27 39.46 -9.03
N PRO A 61 -30.46 38.87 -9.28
CA PRO A 61 -30.63 37.43 -9.33
C PRO A 61 -29.68 36.70 -10.29
N ASP A 62 -29.36 37.30 -11.43
CA ASP A 62 -28.38 36.80 -12.42
C ASP A 62 -26.95 36.73 -11.85
N MET A 63 -26.54 37.74 -11.07
CA MET A 63 -25.25 37.78 -10.40
C MET A 63 -25.16 36.79 -9.24
N GLN A 64 -26.27 36.55 -8.52
CA GLN A 64 -26.35 35.50 -7.50
C GLN A 64 -26.21 34.11 -8.13
N GLU A 65 -26.94 33.84 -9.21
CA GLU A 65 -26.83 32.58 -9.95
C GLU A 65 -25.41 32.34 -10.48
N ALA A 66 -24.77 33.37 -11.03
CA ALA A 66 -23.38 33.29 -11.47
C ALA A 66 -22.40 33.00 -10.32
N LEU A 67 -22.60 33.63 -9.15
CA LEU A 67 -21.77 33.42 -7.96
C LEU A 67 -21.93 31.99 -7.41
N PHE A 68 -23.17 31.49 -7.30
CA PHE A 68 -23.44 30.12 -6.87
C PHE A 68 -22.92 29.09 -7.86
N ALA A 69 -23.05 29.34 -9.17
CA ALA A 69 -22.49 28.47 -10.21
C ALA A 69 -20.96 28.42 -10.14
N GLY A 70 -20.30 29.56 -9.93
CA GLY A 70 -18.85 29.65 -9.73
C GLY A 70 -18.40 28.91 -8.46
N LEU A 71 -19.11 29.08 -7.34
CA LEU A 71 -18.82 28.37 -6.09
C LEU A 71 -18.99 26.85 -6.26
N LYS A 72 -20.07 26.40 -6.89
CA LYS A 72 -20.32 24.97 -7.16
C LYS A 72 -19.21 24.38 -8.02
N LEU A 73 -18.84 25.05 -9.11
CA LEU A 73 -17.74 24.61 -9.96
C LEU A 73 -16.42 24.52 -9.18
N GLY A 74 -16.13 25.50 -8.32
CA GLY A 74 -14.95 25.51 -7.46
C GLY A 74 -14.93 24.34 -6.48
N LEU A 75 -16.06 24.03 -5.84
CA LEU A 75 -16.21 22.88 -4.94
C LEU A 75 -16.09 21.56 -5.69
N ASP A 76 -16.71 21.43 -6.86
CA ASP A 76 -16.64 20.23 -7.70
C ASP A 76 -15.20 19.96 -8.16
N LEU A 77 -14.49 21.01 -8.59
CA LEU A 77 -13.08 20.90 -8.98
C LEU A 77 -12.17 20.54 -7.79
N GLY A 78 -12.42 21.15 -6.62
CA GLY A 78 -11.71 20.82 -5.39
C GLY A 78 -11.94 19.37 -4.93
N ALA A 79 -13.18 18.88 -5.02
CA ALA A 79 -13.53 17.50 -4.73
C ALA A 79 -12.86 16.52 -5.70
N LEU A 80 -12.84 16.84 -7.00
CA LEU A 80 -12.13 16.06 -8.00
C LEU A 80 -10.63 16.01 -7.72
N ALA A 81 -10.00 17.15 -7.41
CA ALA A 81 -8.58 17.22 -7.09
C ALA A 81 -8.22 16.34 -5.87
N MET A 82 -9.05 16.36 -4.82
CA MET A 82 -8.85 15.48 -3.66
C MET A 82 -8.98 14.00 -4.02
N LYS A 83 -9.95 13.64 -4.87
CA LYS A 83 -10.14 12.27 -5.34
C LYS A 83 -8.95 11.80 -6.19
N GLU A 84 -8.47 12.62 -7.11
CA GLU A 84 -7.31 12.34 -7.94
C GLU A 84 -6.00 12.23 -7.13
N HIS A 85 -5.85 13.06 -6.09
CA HIS A 85 -4.72 12.96 -5.17
C HIS A 85 -4.72 11.62 -4.43
N GLU A 86 -5.87 11.20 -3.89
CA GLU A 86 -5.98 9.91 -3.22
C GLU A 86 -5.79 8.74 -4.18
N GLN A 87 -6.32 8.84 -5.40
CA GLN A 87 -6.11 7.85 -6.45
C GLN A 87 -4.63 7.75 -6.83
N THR A 88 -3.92 8.87 -6.92
CA THR A 88 -2.47 8.90 -7.17
C THR A 88 -1.70 8.17 -6.07
N ARG A 89 -2.00 8.51 -4.81
CA ARG A 89 -1.31 7.96 -3.64
C ARG A 89 -1.54 6.46 -3.44
N LEU A 90 -2.73 5.96 -3.79
CA LEU A 90 -3.12 4.58 -3.48
C LEU A 90 -3.16 3.63 -4.68
N THR A 91 -3.29 4.14 -5.91
CA THR A 91 -3.49 3.28 -7.09
C THR A 91 -2.46 3.51 -8.19
N ARG A 92 -2.10 4.77 -8.48
CA ARG A 92 -1.12 5.07 -9.53
C ARG A 92 0.27 4.57 -9.18
N PHE A 93 0.67 4.74 -7.93
CA PHE A 93 1.94 4.27 -7.41
C PHE A 93 1.71 3.47 -6.14
N GLN A 94 2.15 2.22 -6.12
CA GLN A 94 2.16 1.41 -4.91
C GLN A 94 3.59 0.93 -4.67
N GLU A 95 4.12 1.18 -3.48
CA GLU A 95 5.36 0.57 -3.00
C GLU A 95 5.02 -0.68 -2.20
N LEU A 96 5.62 -1.81 -2.58
CA LEU A 96 5.48 -3.10 -1.92
C LEU A 96 6.86 -3.67 -1.62
N ARG A 97 6.90 -4.61 -0.67
CA ARG A 97 8.11 -5.37 -0.34
C ARG A 97 7.77 -6.85 -0.26
N ALA A 98 8.61 -7.68 -0.82
CA ALA A 98 8.45 -9.13 -0.77
C ALA A 98 9.81 -9.81 -0.63
N THR A 99 9.86 -10.86 0.18
CA THR A 99 11.05 -11.70 0.34
C THR A 99 10.83 -13.04 -0.32
N VAL A 100 11.73 -13.42 -1.23
CA VAL A 100 11.69 -14.70 -1.93
C VAL A 100 12.70 -15.65 -1.31
N LYS A 101 12.21 -16.72 -0.69
CA LYS A 101 13.03 -17.79 -0.10
C LYS A 101 13.42 -18.78 -1.19
N ASN A 102 14.72 -18.91 -1.45
CA ASN A 102 15.29 -19.78 -2.48
C ASN A 102 16.11 -20.88 -1.83
N ARG A 103 15.39 -21.72 -1.09
CA ARG A 103 15.93 -22.85 -0.34
C ARG A 103 15.11 -24.10 -0.60
N GLY A 104 15.70 -25.27 -0.40
CA GLY A 104 15.04 -26.52 -0.69
C GLY A 104 15.97 -27.73 -0.66
N VAL A 105 15.45 -28.83 -1.21
CA VAL A 105 16.14 -30.12 -1.30
C VAL A 105 16.65 -30.31 -2.72
N LYS A 106 17.93 -30.69 -2.85
CA LYS A 106 18.52 -31.09 -4.12
C LYS A 106 18.37 -32.59 -4.35
N SER A 107 18.72 -33.40 -3.37
CA SER A 107 18.65 -34.88 -3.46
C SER A 107 18.48 -35.51 -2.08
N GLY A 108 17.91 -36.71 -2.02
CA GLY A 108 17.69 -37.42 -0.76
C GLY A 108 16.64 -36.73 0.11
N VAL A 109 16.91 -36.64 1.42
CA VAL A 109 16.01 -36.00 2.41
C VAL A 109 14.60 -36.58 2.33
N THR A 110 14.52 -37.88 2.55
CA THR A 110 13.26 -38.63 2.60
C THR A 110 12.85 -38.83 4.06
N LEU A 111 11.62 -38.45 4.39
CA LEU A 111 11.07 -38.59 5.73
C LEU A 111 10.47 -39.98 5.94
N SER A 112 10.65 -40.54 7.13
CA SER A 112 10.04 -41.79 7.55
C SER A 112 9.59 -41.73 9.01
N LYS A 113 8.45 -42.36 9.32
CA LYS A 113 7.97 -42.51 10.70
C LYS A 113 8.88 -43.49 11.43
N SER A 114 9.22 -43.18 12.67
CA SER A 114 9.97 -44.11 13.52
C SER A 114 9.12 -45.31 13.91
N SER A 115 9.75 -46.47 13.99
CA SER A 115 9.19 -47.68 14.61
C SER A 115 9.79 -47.99 15.98
N THR A 116 10.75 -47.18 16.44
CA THR A 116 11.54 -47.46 17.66
C THR A 116 11.50 -46.33 18.68
N ALA A 117 11.19 -45.10 18.25
CA ALA A 117 11.00 -43.96 19.13
C ALA A 117 9.60 -43.38 18.96
N THR A 118 8.94 -43.16 20.08
CA THR A 118 7.60 -42.60 20.14
C THR A 118 7.56 -41.22 19.49
N ARG A 119 6.57 -41.02 18.62
CA ARG A 119 6.22 -39.79 17.90
C ARG A 119 7.37 -39.11 17.15
N ASN A 120 8.35 -39.89 16.72
CA ASN A 120 9.51 -39.36 16.04
C ASN A 120 9.52 -39.65 14.54
N ILE A 121 10.15 -38.76 13.80
CA ILE A 121 10.41 -38.86 12.37
C ILE A 121 11.92 -38.92 12.14
N SER A 122 12.31 -39.80 11.23
CA SER A 122 13.68 -39.92 10.72
C SER A 122 13.78 -39.29 9.33
N CYS A 123 15.00 -38.92 8.96
CA CYS A 123 15.31 -38.35 7.65
C CYS A 123 16.53 -39.04 7.06
N SER A 124 16.43 -39.46 5.79
CA SER A 124 17.58 -39.99 5.04
C SER A 124 18.67 -38.94 4.85
N ASP A 125 19.86 -39.41 4.49
CA ASP A 125 20.91 -38.55 3.97
C ASP A 125 20.49 -37.85 2.66
N GLY A 126 21.24 -36.83 2.28
CA GLY A 126 20.95 -36.04 1.10
C GLY A 126 21.72 -34.74 1.03
N VAL A 127 21.19 -33.81 0.21
CA VAL A 127 21.74 -32.48 0.03
C VAL A 127 20.59 -31.48 -0.01
N VAL A 128 20.73 -30.42 0.77
CA VAL A 128 19.84 -29.25 0.73
C VAL A 128 20.61 -28.03 0.27
N PHE A 129 19.89 -26.99 -0.10
CA PHE A 129 20.47 -25.70 -0.44
C PHE A 129 19.70 -24.58 0.27
N MET A 130 20.45 -23.59 0.76
CA MET A 130 19.97 -22.34 1.35
C MET A 130 21.15 -21.37 1.41
N ASN A 131 20.90 -20.09 1.67
CA ASN A 131 21.95 -19.06 1.78
C ASN A 131 22.94 -19.04 0.58
N GLY A 132 22.48 -19.41 -0.62
CA GLY A 132 23.33 -19.44 -1.82
C GLY A 132 24.29 -20.62 -1.96
N ARG A 133 24.20 -21.67 -1.14
CA ARG A 133 25.11 -22.83 -1.20
C ARG A 133 24.44 -24.16 -0.85
N GLU A 134 25.12 -25.25 -1.21
CA GLU A 134 24.72 -26.61 -0.85
C GLU A 134 25.23 -26.99 0.54
N TYR A 135 24.45 -27.80 1.24
CA TYR A 135 24.80 -28.39 2.52
C TYR A 135 24.53 -29.89 2.49
N PRO A 136 25.52 -30.72 2.87
CA PRO A 136 25.29 -32.15 3.03
C PRO A 136 24.40 -32.40 4.25
N VAL A 137 23.51 -33.37 4.13
CA VAL A 137 22.65 -33.86 5.20
C VAL A 137 23.06 -35.30 5.48
N ALA A 138 23.48 -35.56 6.72
CA ALA A 138 23.71 -36.92 7.20
C ALA A 138 22.37 -37.61 7.51
N ASN A 139 22.34 -38.94 7.46
CA ASN A 139 21.17 -39.71 7.91
C ASN A 139 20.88 -39.43 9.39
N GLN A 140 19.63 -39.09 9.71
CA GLN A 140 19.19 -38.71 11.05
C GLN A 140 18.04 -39.58 11.50
N THR A 141 18.27 -40.37 12.54
CA THR A 141 17.28 -41.27 13.13
C THR A 141 16.59 -40.59 14.31
N ASN A 142 15.26 -40.63 14.34
CA ASN A 142 14.45 -40.17 15.47
C ASN A 142 14.75 -38.71 15.90
N THR A 143 14.81 -37.81 14.93
CA THR A 143 15.28 -36.43 15.14
C THR A 143 14.13 -35.43 15.31
N ALA A 144 13.04 -35.60 14.56
CA ALA A 144 11.91 -34.66 14.60
C ALA A 144 10.75 -35.24 15.41
N SER A 145 10.47 -34.65 16.57
CA SER A 145 9.36 -35.06 17.43
C SER A 145 8.06 -34.35 17.07
N VAL A 146 7.02 -35.11 16.76
CA VAL A 146 5.68 -34.59 16.42
C VAL A 146 4.86 -34.42 17.69
N ALA A 147 4.46 -33.18 17.98
CA ALA A 147 3.67 -32.86 19.17
C ALA A 147 2.34 -33.65 19.24
N SER A 148 1.93 -34.03 20.45
CA SER A 148 0.58 -34.55 20.72
C SER A 148 -0.49 -33.47 20.52
N ASN A 149 -1.70 -33.88 20.18
CA ASN A 149 -2.87 -33.02 20.02
C ASN A 149 -4.00 -33.47 20.96
N THR A 150 -4.11 -32.82 22.11
CA THR A 150 -5.20 -33.06 23.07
C THR A 150 -6.44 -32.22 22.80
N THR A 151 -6.47 -31.46 21.71
CA THR A 151 -7.59 -30.60 21.35
C THR A 151 -8.67 -31.34 20.56
N GLU A 152 -9.83 -30.71 20.40
CA GLU A 152 -10.98 -31.24 19.66
C GLU A 152 -10.87 -31.03 18.13
N LYS A 153 -9.81 -30.40 17.64
CA LYS A 153 -9.61 -30.12 16.21
C LYS A 153 -8.29 -30.70 15.73
N SER A 154 -8.22 -31.06 14.46
CA SER A 154 -6.95 -31.44 13.85
C SER A 154 -6.00 -30.24 13.84
N GLY A 155 -4.73 -30.47 14.08
CA GLY A 155 -3.66 -29.47 14.01
C GLY A 155 -2.59 -29.84 12.99
N VAL A 156 -1.70 -28.89 12.71
CA VAL A 156 -0.60 -29.07 11.77
C VAL A 156 0.72 -28.89 12.50
N VAL A 157 1.63 -29.82 12.29
CA VAL A 157 3.04 -29.72 12.67
C VAL A 157 3.86 -29.58 11.40
N ILE A 158 4.75 -28.60 11.35
CA ILE A 158 5.64 -28.39 10.20
C ILE A 158 6.96 -29.10 10.51
N ILE A 159 7.39 -29.99 9.63
CA ILE A 159 8.69 -30.66 9.68
C ILE A 159 9.64 -29.85 8.81
N TYR A 160 10.76 -29.42 9.38
CA TYR A 160 11.68 -28.49 8.74
C TYR A 160 13.13 -28.85 9.01
N MET A 161 14.02 -28.35 8.16
CA MET A 161 15.46 -28.36 8.36
C MET A 161 15.97 -26.98 8.71
N PHE A 162 17.02 -26.91 9.53
CA PHE A 162 17.68 -25.66 9.89
C PHE A 162 19.19 -25.87 10.03
N GLN A 163 19.94 -24.77 9.97
CA GLN A 163 21.37 -24.79 10.26
C GLN A 163 21.58 -24.62 11.76
N THR A 164 22.29 -25.53 12.40
CA THR A 164 22.75 -25.36 13.79
C THR A 164 23.89 -24.34 13.86
N GLU A 165 24.22 -23.86 15.06
CA GLU A 165 25.37 -22.96 15.28
C GLU A 165 26.71 -23.60 14.83
N ALA A 166 26.82 -24.93 14.91
CA ALA A 166 27.96 -25.70 14.42
C ALA A 166 28.01 -25.81 12.89
N GLY A 167 27.02 -25.26 12.18
CA GLY A 167 26.93 -25.28 10.72
C GLY A 167 26.38 -26.56 10.12
N ILE A 168 25.87 -27.48 10.94
CA ILE A 168 25.29 -28.77 10.53
C ILE A 168 23.80 -28.58 10.22
N ILE A 169 23.30 -29.30 9.22
CA ILE A 169 21.86 -29.35 8.94
C ILE A 169 21.20 -30.37 9.85
N ASP A 170 20.21 -29.93 10.62
CA ASP A 170 19.42 -30.78 11.50
C ASP A 170 17.94 -30.65 11.15
N VAL A 171 17.15 -31.66 11.52
CA VAL A 171 15.71 -31.71 11.28
C VAL A 171 14.97 -31.53 12.60
N ALA A 172 13.95 -30.69 12.58
CA ALA A 172 13.06 -30.53 13.71
C ALA A 172 11.61 -30.41 13.24
N ALA A 173 10.70 -30.39 14.21
CA ALA A 173 9.30 -30.20 13.99
C ALA A 173 8.79 -29.08 14.90
N THR A 174 7.84 -28.28 14.41
CA THR A 174 7.26 -27.20 15.19
C THR A 174 6.39 -27.75 16.33
N THR A 175 6.02 -26.87 17.26
CA THR A 175 4.87 -27.13 18.11
C THR A 175 3.59 -27.25 17.26
N LEU A 176 2.53 -27.82 17.84
CA LEU A 176 1.23 -27.93 17.18
C LEU A 176 0.71 -26.54 16.77
N ASN A 177 0.48 -26.34 15.48
CA ASN A 177 0.10 -25.06 14.85
C ASN A 177 1.12 -23.93 15.05
N GLY A 178 2.35 -24.25 15.43
CA GLY A 178 3.43 -23.28 15.60
C GLY A 178 3.92 -22.72 14.26
N PRO A 179 4.47 -21.49 14.25
CA PRO A 179 5.11 -20.94 13.07
C PRO A 179 6.39 -21.70 12.75
N MET A 180 6.75 -21.75 11.46
CA MET A 180 8.07 -22.24 11.05
C MET A 180 9.15 -21.23 11.48
N PRO A 181 10.28 -21.68 12.04
CA PRO A 181 11.39 -20.79 12.36
C PRO A 181 11.94 -20.05 11.13
N ASP A 182 12.45 -18.84 11.37
CA ASP A 182 13.15 -18.10 10.33
C ASP A 182 14.43 -18.81 9.91
N GLY A 183 14.77 -18.70 8.63
CA GLY A 183 15.93 -19.38 8.08
C GLY A 183 15.77 -20.90 7.88
N ALA A 184 14.61 -21.49 8.18
CA ALA A 184 14.37 -22.92 8.00
C ALA A 184 13.89 -23.29 6.58
N ILE A 185 14.12 -24.54 6.19
CA ILE A 185 13.61 -25.18 4.97
C ILE A 185 12.41 -26.04 5.36
N GLU A 186 11.22 -25.75 4.83
CA GLU A 186 10.06 -26.62 5.01
C GLU A 186 10.24 -27.92 4.23
N LEU A 187 10.04 -29.06 4.89
CA LEU A 187 10.07 -30.38 4.26
C LEU A 187 8.66 -30.94 4.03
N ALA A 188 7.84 -30.95 5.09
CA ALA A 188 6.52 -31.52 5.04
C ALA A 188 5.61 -30.95 6.13
N ARG A 189 4.31 -31.16 5.97
CA ARG A 189 3.28 -30.85 6.96
C ARG A 189 2.63 -32.14 7.46
N ALA A 190 2.72 -32.38 8.76
CA ALA A 190 2.05 -33.46 9.45
C ALA A 190 0.70 -32.98 9.98
N THR A 191 -0.39 -33.57 9.48
CA THR A 191 -1.74 -33.35 10.00
C THR A 191 -1.99 -34.31 11.15
N VAL A 192 -2.12 -33.75 12.35
CA VAL A 192 -2.29 -34.49 13.61
C VAL A 192 -3.77 -34.44 14.02
N PRO A 193 -4.50 -35.58 13.99
CA PRO A 193 -5.92 -35.61 14.33
C PRO A 193 -6.23 -35.10 15.73
N ALA A 194 -7.49 -34.71 15.96
CA ALA A 194 -7.99 -34.37 17.30
C ALA A 194 -7.81 -35.54 18.26
N GLY A 195 -7.37 -35.26 19.50
CA GLY A 195 -7.13 -36.29 20.52
C GLY A 195 -5.96 -37.25 20.26
N ASN A 196 -5.13 -37.03 19.23
CA ASN A 196 -4.00 -37.90 18.91
C ASN A 196 -2.80 -37.66 19.86
N THR A 197 -2.42 -38.67 20.65
CA THR A 197 -1.38 -38.57 21.69
C THR A 197 -0.35 -39.70 21.59
N GLU A 198 0.68 -39.63 22.44
CA GLU A 198 1.68 -40.70 22.60
C GLU A 198 1.06 -42.03 23.06
N GLU A 199 -0.05 -41.98 23.80
CA GLU A 199 -0.70 -43.18 24.36
C GLU A 199 -1.50 -43.95 23.30
N ASN A 200 -2.20 -43.25 22.41
CA ASN A 200 -3.10 -43.86 21.43
C ASN A 200 -2.51 -43.98 20.02
N ASP A 201 -1.48 -43.19 19.69
CA ASP A 201 -0.79 -43.25 18.40
C ASP A 201 0.72 -42.97 18.56
N PRO A 202 1.45 -43.88 19.25
CA PRO A 202 2.87 -43.70 19.54
C PRO A 202 3.74 -43.67 18.27
N TYR A 203 3.34 -44.30 17.17
CA TYR A 203 4.13 -44.39 15.93
C TYR A 203 3.51 -43.62 14.76
N LEU A 204 2.63 -42.66 15.07
CA LEU A 204 2.07 -41.70 14.13
C LEU A 204 1.28 -42.35 12.99
N GLU A 205 0.70 -43.54 13.16
CA GLU A 205 -0.04 -44.27 12.13
C GLU A 205 -1.19 -43.44 11.56
N SER A 206 -1.93 -42.73 12.42
CA SER A 206 -3.07 -41.90 12.01
C SER A 206 -2.68 -40.50 11.52
N VAL A 207 -1.42 -40.09 11.71
CA VAL A 207 -0.89 -38.80 11.25
C VAL A 207 -0.55 -38.86 9.77
N THR A 208 -1.08 -37.92 8.99
CA THR A 208 -0.80 -37.82 7.55
C THR A 208 0.32 -36.81 7.30
N ILE A 209 1.42 -37.25 6.68
CA ILE A 209 2.55 -36.39 6.30
C ILE A 209 2.41 -36.05 4.82
N THR A 210 2.30 -34.77 4.51
CA THR A 210 2.22 -34.26 3.13
C THR A 210 3.51 -33.54 2.78
N ASP A 211 4.20 -33.99 1.73
CA ASP A 211 5.42 -33.35 1.22
C ASP A 211 5.11 -31.94 0.71
N SER A 212 5.86 -30.95 1.19
CA SER A 212 5.75 -29.55 0.80
C SER A 212 7.11 -28.95 0.42
N ALA A 213 8.17 -29.76 0.42
CA ALA A 213 9.52 -29.34 0.09
C ALA A 213 9.61 -28.86 -1.35
N ARG A 214 10.35 -27.76 -1.55
CA ARG A 214 10.86 -27.41 -2.89
C ARG A 214 11.98 -28.38 -3.24
N ARG A 215 11.80 -29.17 -4.30
CA ARG A 215 12.78 -30.17 -4.78
C ARG A 215 13.36 -29.76 -6.13
N GLU A 216 14.67 -29.53 -6.18
CA GLU A 216 15.41 -29.02 -7.34
C GLU A 216 16.71 -29.80 -7.59
N PRO A 217 16.63 -30.98 -8.24
CA PRO A 217 17.81 -31.82 -8.48
C PRO A 217 18.89 -31.17 -9.35
N GLY A 218 18.51 -30.23 -10.21
CA GLY A 218 19.41 -29.51 -11.10
C GLY A 218 20.07 -28.27 -10.48
N TRP A 219 19.68 -27.88 -9.28
CA TRP A 219 20.25 -26.70 -8.61
C TRP A 219 21.76 -26.91 -8.37
N PRO A 220 22.62 -25.89 -8.55
CA PRO A 220 22.31 -24.49 -8.91
C PRO A 220 22.17 -24.22 -10.41
N ASN A 221 22.54 -25.16 -11.27
CA ASN A 221 22.67 -24.94 -12.72
C ASN A 221 21.31 -24.85 -13.43
N ILE A 222 20.31 -25.59 -12.95
CA ILE A 222 18.97 -25.67 -13.52
C ILE A 222 17.94 -25.58 -12.40
N GLN A 223 17.04 -24.61 -12.49
CA GLN A 223 15.88 -24.49 -11.61
C GLN A 223 14.62 -24.85 -12.40
N LYS A 224 14.04 -26.01 -12.12
CA LYS A 224 12.82 -26.50 -12.77
C LYS A 224 11.58 -25.78 -12.25
N ALA A 225 11.58 -25.42 -10.97
CA ALA A 225 10.53 -24.66 -10.30
C ALA A 225 11.18 -23.49 -9.53
N PRO A 226 11.60 -22.43 -10.26
CA PRO A 226 12.29 -21.28 -9.66
C PRO A 226 11.53 -20.69 -8.48
N ALA A 227 12.26 -20.22 -7.48
CA ALA A 227 11.69 -19.68 -6.26
C ALA A 227 10.73 -18.53 -6.60
N THR A 228 9.46 -18.70 -6.21
CA THR A 228 8.35 -17.82 -6.58
C THR A 228 7.48 -17.54 -5.37
N VAL A 229 7.10 -16.28 -5.18
CA VAL A 229 6.14 -15.84 -4.15
C VAL A 229 4.99 -15.09 -4.81
N SER A 230 3.79 -15.23 -4.25
CA SER A 230 2.64 -14.41 -4.66
C SER A 230 2.65 -13.11 -3.87
N VAL A 231 2.61 -11.99 -4.57
CA VAL A 231 2.58 -10.66 -3.97
C VAL A 231 1.20 -10.05 -4.18
N ALA A 232 0.53 -9.71 -3.09
CA ALA A 232 -0.75 -9.01 -3.14
C ALA A 232 -0.52 -7.50 -3.30
N LEU A 233 -1.34 -6.85 -4.13
CA LEU A 233 -1.38 -5.40 -4.22
C LEU A 233 -2.09 -4.82 -2.99
N ASN A 234 -1.69 -3.62 -2.56
CA ASN A 234 -2.39 -2.89 -1.51
C ASN A 234 -3.83 -2.54 -1.91
N ARG A 235 -4.06 -2.39 -3.22
CA ARG A 235 -5.37 -2.12 -3.79
C ARG A 235 -5.56 -2.82 -5.13
N THR A 236 -6.75 -3.41 -5.31
CA THR A 236 -7.15 -4.01 -6.58
C THR A 236 -7.21 -2.95 -7.67
N LEU A 237 -6.49 -3.20 -8.75
CA LEU A 237 -6.44 -2.37 -9.95
C LEU A 237 -7.56 -2.76 -10.94
N PRO A 238 -7.93 -1.87 -11.88
CA PRO A 238 -8.99 -2.14 -12.86
C PRO A 238 -8.68 -3.33 -13.78
N ASP A 239 -7.41 -3.51 -14.13
CA ASP A 239 -6.90 -4.54 -15.04
C ASP A 239 -5.46 -4.96 -14.67
N ALA A 240 -4.82 -5.75 -15.54
CA ALA A 240 -3.49 -6.29 -15.34
C ALA A 240 -2.40 -5.55 -16.14
N ASP A 241 -2.71 -4.43 -16.79
CA ASP A 241 -1.82 -3.67 -17.68
C ASP A 241 -0.94 -2.64 -16.93
N TYR A 242 -0.72 -2.88 -15.63
CA TYR A 242 0.24 -2.14 -14.83
C TYR A 242 1.69 -2.63 -15.02
N GLN A 243 2.64 -1.75 -14.75
CA GLN A 243 4.06 -2.06 -14.70
C GLN A 243 4.49 -2.35 -13.26
N VAL A 244 5.45 -3.26 -13.10
CA VAL A 244 6.09 -3.52 -11.82
C VAL A 244 7.59 -3.42 -12.05
N MET A 245 8.23 -2.57 -11.26
CA MET A 245 9.67 -2.37 -11.27
C MET A 245 10.26 -3.03 -10.01
N PRO A 246 10.82 -4.25 -10.12
CA PRO A 246 11.47 -4.91 -9.02
C PRO A 246 12.90 -4.38 -8.83
N GLU A 247 13.26 -4.08 -7.59
CA GLU A 247 14.60 -3.70 -7.14
C GLU A 247 15.02 -4.67 -6.03
N ILE A 248 16.08 -5.44 -6.27
CA ILE A 248 16.65 -6.31 -5.23
C ILE A 248 17.46 -5.44 -4.27
N LEU A 249 17.06 -5.41 -3.00
CA LEU A 249 17.72 -4.63 -1.95
C LEU A 249 18.82 -5.42 -1.26
N SER A 250 18.57 -6.69 -0.98
CA SER A 250 19.51 -7.58 -0.29
C SER A 250 19.19 -9.04 -0.57
N CYS A 251 20.16 -9.91 -0.28
CA CYS A 251 20.01 -11.35 -0.35
C CYS A 251 21.00 -12.06 0.56
N ALA A 252 20.70 -13.29 0.97
CA ALA A 252 21.62 -14.20 1.63
C ALA A 252 22.42 -15.00 0.59
N GLY A 253 23.75 -14.85 0.63
CA GLY A 253 24.69 -15.39 -0.36
C GLY A 253 25.60 -14.29 -0.91
N GLY A 254 26.28 -14.56 -2.03
CA GLY A 254 27.05 -13.56 -2.74
C GLY A 254 26.16 -12.65 -3.60
N GLY A 255 26.48 -11.36 -3.72
CA GLY A 255 25.68 -10.41 -4.52
C GLY A 255 25.46 -10.83 -5.98
N HIS A 256 26.44 -11.48 -6.61
CA HIS A 256 26.33 -12.03 -7.97
C HIS A 256 25.32 -13.19 -8.07
N GLN A 257 24.95 -13.80 -6.95
CA GLN A 257 24.01 -14.92 -6.89
C GLN A 257 22.55 -14.47 -6.86
N ALA A 258 22.26 -13.17 -6.64
CA ALA A 258 20.90 -12.65 -6.56
C ALA A 258 20.11 -12.89 -7.86
N GLY A 259 20.80 -12.87 -9.00
CA GLY A 259 20.17 -12.98 -10.31
C GLY A 259 19.26 -11.79 -10.59
N GLU A 260 18.11 -12.06 -11.19
CA GLU A 260 17.09 -11.09 -11.56
C GLU A 260 15.75 -11.48 -10.93
N ALA A 261 15.04 -10.46 -10.44
CA ALA A 261 13.66 -10.59 -9.99
C ALA A 261 12.71 -10.28 -11.14
N ARG A 262 11.84 -11.23 -11.49
CA ARG A 262 10.89 -11.11 -12.61
C ARG A 262 9.45 -11.24 -12.12
N VAL A 263 8.59 -10.40 -12.67
CA VAL A 263 7.15 -10.43 -12.40
C VAL A 263 6.46 -11.27 -13.47
N ARG A 264 5.56 -12.17 -13.05
CA ARG A 264 4.77 -13.06 -13.89
C ARG A 264 3.33 -13.13 -13.39
N ASP A 265 2.43 -13.67 -14.21
CA ASP A 265 1.04 -13.96 -13.85
C ASP A 265 0.33 -12.76 -13.18
N LYS A 266 0.41 -11.57 -13.82
CA LYS A 266 -0.25 -10.36 -13.30
C LYS A 266 -1.76 -10.54 -13.29
N LEU A 267 -2.36 -10.23 -12.16
CA LEU A 267 -3.79 -10.15 -11.91
C LEU A 267 -4.11 -8.76 -11.33
N LYS A 268 -5.40 -8.43 -11.30
CA LYS A 268 -5.92 -7.17 -10.77
C LYS A 268 -5.55 -6.94 -9.29
N ASN A 269 -5.33 -8.00 -8.52
CA ASN A 269 -5.09 -7.96 -7.08
C ASN A 269 -3.68 -8.40 -6.68
N GLY A 270 -2.81 -8.76 -7.63
CA GLY A 270 -1.51 -9.32 -7.31
C GLY A 270 -0.79 -9.89 -8.51
N PHE A 271 0.40 -10.41 -8.27
CA PHE A 271 1.24 -11.05 -9.27
C PHE A 271 2.16 -12.07 -8.61
N LYS A 272 2.87 -12.86 -9.42
CA LYS A 272 3.94 -13.73 -8.93
C LYS A 272 5.30 -13.06 -9.16
N LEU A 273 6.11 -13.02 -8.11
CA LEU A 273 7.49 -12.59 -8.15
C LEU A 273 8.38 -13.83 -8.14
N THR A 274 9.22 -13.97 -9.17
CA THR A 274 10.12 -15.11 -9.35
C THR A 274 11.56 -14.62 -9.40
N VAL A 275 12.47 -15.29 -8.68
CA VAL A 275 13.92 -15.04 -8.78
C VAL A 275 14.60 -16.22 -9.48
N ASN A 276 15.55 -15.93 -10.36
CA ASN A 276 16.31 -16.94 -11.12
C ASN A 276 17.74 -17.16 -10.61
N GLY A 277 18.18 -16.37 -9.62
CA GLY A 277 19.47 -16.51 -8.97
C GLY A 277 19.56 -17.72 -8.05
N THR A 278 20.73 -17.92 -7.45
CA THR A 278 20.98 -18.97 -6.44
C THR A 278 20.94 -18.42 -5.02
N ALA A 279 20.97 -17.10 -4.83
CA ALA A 279 20.88 -16.48 -3.51
C ALA A 279 19.53 -16.79 -2.85
N ASP A 280 19.53 -16.84 -1.53
CA ASP A 280 18.36 -17.06 -0.67
C ASP A 280 17.93 -15.75 0.01
N ASP A 281 16.78 -15.74 0.67
CA ASP A 281 16.20 -14.55 1.33
C ASP A 281 16.34 -13.27 0.49
N VAL A 282 15.93 -13.36 -0.78
CA VAL A 282 16.05 -12.24 -1.71
C VAL A 282 14.95 -11.23 -1.40
N ASP A 283 15.35 -10.10 -0.83
CA ASP A 283 14.45 -9.01 -0.46
C ASP A 283 14.31 -8.03 -1.62
N VAL A 284 13.07 -7.82 -2.05
CA VAL A 284 12.75 -7.07 -3.27
C VAL A 284 11.77 -5.96 -2.93
N ARG A 285 12.16 -4.71 -3.22
CA ARG A 285 11.25 -3.59 -3.32
C ARG A 285 10.56 -3.61 -4.67
N LEU A 286 9.27 -3.35 -4.69
CA LEU A 286 8.44 -3.41 -5.88
C LEU A 286 7.71 -2.08 -6.01
N LEU A 287 8.00 -1.33 -7.08
CA LEU A 287 7.21 -0.16 -7.45
C LEU A 287 6.20 -0.57 -8.52
N VAL A 288 4.92 -0.48 -8.19
CA VAL A 288 3.81 -0.77 -9.10
C VAL A 288 3.27 0.54 -9.65
N ALA A 289 3.19 0.65 -10.97
CA ALA A 289 2.67 1.83 -11.66
C ALA A 289 1.62 1.46 -12.72
N HIS A 290 0.43 2.07 -12.67
CA HIS A 290 -0.61 1.84 -13.67
C HIS A 290 -0.69 3.02 -14.66
N PRO A 291 -0.42 2.84 -15.95
CA PRO A 291 -0.29 3.95 -16.90
C PRO A 291 -1.63 4.63 -17.26
N ALA A 292 -2.74 3.88 -17.19
CA ALA A 292 -4.06 4.39 -17.56
C ALA A 292 -4.88 4.95 -16.38
N ILE A 293 -4.30 4.97 -15.18
CA ILE A 293 -4.94 5.58 -14.01
C ILE A 293 -4.18 6.84 -13.69
#